data_AF-A0A6G3X074-F1
#
_entry.id   AF-A0A6G3X074-F1
#
_cell.length_a   1.000
_cell.length_b   1.000
_cell.length_c   1.000
_cell.angle_alpha   90.00
_cell.angle_beta   90.00
_cell.angle_gamma   90.00
#
_symmetry.space_group_name_H-M   'P 1'
#
loop_
_entity.id
_entity.type
_entity.pdbx_description
1 polymer ?
#
loop_
_entity_poly.entity_id
_entity_poly.type
_entity_poly.pdbx_seq_one_letter_code
_entity_poly.pdbx_strand_id
1 'polypeptide(L)'
;MKRYGHGLVLGKFYPPHAGHHHLVETARDRCERLTVLVCAASVESVPLADRVAWMREAHPDVTVVGAVDDTHMDVHDPAVWDAHMAVFTAAV
;
A
#
# COMPACT_ATOMS: atom_id res chain seq x y z
N MET A 1 -7.94 -18.99 13.15
CA MET A 1 -9.14 -18.48 12.46
C MET A 1 -8.83 -17.07 11.96
N LYS A 2 -9.20 -16.73 10.71
CA LYS A 2 -9.12 -15.35 10.24
C LYS A 2 -10.18 -14.51 10.98
N ARG A 3 -9.83 -13.30 11.40
CA ARG A 3 -10.70 -12.40 12.18
C ARG A 3 -11.51 -11.44 11.30
N TYR A 4 -10.99 -11.10 10.12
CA TYR A 4 -11.57 -10.11 9.22
C TYR A 4 -11.71 -10.68 7.81
N GLY A 5 -12.76 -10.29 7.08
CA GLY A 5 -12.97 -10.73 5.69
C GLY A 5 -11.96 -10.11 4.71
N HIS A 6 -11.54 -8.87 4.94
CA HIS A 6 -10.57 -8.17 4.08
C HIS A 6 -9.76 -7.17 4.91
N GLY A 7 -8.46 -7.09 4.65
CA GLY A 7 -7.57 -6.07 5.19
C GLY A 7 -6.90 -5.26 4.08
N LEU A 8 -6.47 -4.06 4.44
CA LEU A 8 -5.64 -3.17 3.61
C LEU A 8 -4.37 -2.80 4.38
N VAL A 9 -3.22 -2.92 3.72
CA VAL A 9 -1.95 -2.33 4.16
C VAL A 9 -1.52 -1.32 3.13
N LEU A 10 -1.55 -0.04 3.49
CA LEU A 10 -1.11 1.08 2.66
C LEU A 10 0.32 1.48 3.05
N GLY A 11 1.19 1.69 2.08
CA GLY A 11 2.54 2.17 2.35
C GLY A 11 3.30 2.58 1.09
N LYS A 12 4.40 3.31 1.30
CA LYS A 12 5.27 3.77 0.20
C LYS A 12 6.28 2.70 -0.25
N PHE A 13 6.64 1.79 0.66
CA PHE A 13 7.55 0.64 0.46
C PHE A 13 8.83 1.01 -0.32
N TYR A 14 9.55 2.00 0.19
CA TYR A 14 10.63 2.69 -0.52
C TYR A 14 11.97 2.67 0.24
N PRO A 15 12.78 1.60 0.09
CA PRO A 15 12.37 0.24 -0.28
C PRO A 15 11.63 -0.47 0.88
N PRO A 16 10.99 -1.63 0.66
CA PRO A 16 10.45 -2.44 1.74
C PRO A 16 11.57 -2.87 2.72
N HIS A 17 11.20 -3.06 3.99
CA HIS A 17 12.14 -3.43 5.06
C HIS A 17 11.44 -4.36 6.05
N ALA A 18 12.18 -4.97 6.99
CA ALA A 18 11.66 -5.98 7.91
C ALA A 18 10.34 -5.59 8.60
N GLY A 19 10.20 -4.35 9.07
CA GLY A 19 8.96 -3.85 9.66
C GLY A 19 7.74 -3.88 8.71
N HIS A 20 7.95 -3.59 7.42
CA HIS A 20 6.89 -3.69 6.41
C HIS A 20 6.46 -5.13 6.19
N HIS A 21 7.41 -6.06 6.09
CA HIS A 21 7.10 -7.49 5.93
C HIS A 21 6.35 -8.02 7.14
N HIS A 22 6.80 -7.69 8.35
CA HIS A 22 6.12 -8.07 9.58
C HIS A 22 4.68 -7.55 9.65
N LEU A 23 4.43 -6.30 9.21
CA LEU A 23 3.08 -5.74 9.13
C LEU A 23 2.20 -6.52 8.16
N VAL A 24 2.70 -6.82 6.96
CA VAL A 24 1.94 -7.57 5.94
C VAL A 24 1.65 -8.99 6.41
N GLU A 25 2.62 -9.70 6.97
CA GLU A 25 2.44 -11.06 7.53
C GLU A 25 1.41 -11.07 8.66
N THR A 26 1.49 -10.10 9.57
CA THR A 26 0.54 -9.97 10.69
C THR A 26 -0.88 -9.70 10.19
N ALA A 27 -1.03 -8.83 9.19
CA ALA A 27 -2.33 -8.52 8.59
C ALA A 27 -2.89 -9.72 7.82
N ARG A 28 -2.04 -10.39 7.04
CA ARG A 28 -2.36 -11.60 6.30
C ARG A 28 -2.92 -12.66 7.23
N ASP A 29 -2.28 -12.90 8.37
CA ASP A 29 -2.73 -13.94 9.32
C ASP A 29 -4.10 -13.66 9.94
N ARG A 30 -4.55 -12.39 9.93
CA ARG A 30 -5.82 -11.96 10.50
C ARG A 30 -6.94 -11.81 9.46
N CYS A 31 -6.63 -11.80 8.16
CA CYS A 31 -7.61 -11.53 7.11
C CYS A 31 -7.80 -12.74 6.16
N GLU A 32 -9.03 -12.95 5.68
CA GLU A 32 -9.30 -13.93 4.62
C GLU A 32 -8.68 -13.50 3.29
N ARG A 33 -8.73 -12.19 3.00
CA ARG A 33 -8.04 -11.55 1.87
C ARG A 33 -7.23 -10.35 2.37
N LEU A 34 -6.08 -10.09 1.77
CA LEU A 34 -5.28 -8.91 2.07
C LEU A 34 -4.90 -8.19 0.77
N THR A 35 -5.14 -6.88 0.73
CA THR A 35 -4.58 -5.99 -0.29
C THR A 35 -3.44 -5.17 0.30
N VAL A 36 -2.31 -5.12 -0.39
CA VAL A 36 -1.20 -4.22 -0.11
C VAL A 36 -1.19 -3.15 -1.21
N LEU A 37 -1.47 -1.91 -0.84
CA LEU A 37 -1.43 -0.77 -1.74
C LEU A 37 -0.07 -0.06 -1.62
N VAL A 38 0.74 -0.16 -2.66
CA VAL A 38 2.00 0.56 -2.82
C VAL A 38 1.72 1.92 -3.45
N CYS A 39 1.85 2.99 -2.68
CA CYS A 39 1.64 4.35 -3.17
C CYS A 39 2.98 5.05 -3.44
N ALA A 40 3.10 5.76 -4.56
CA ALA A 40 4.30 6.51 -4.91
C ALA A 40 3.95 7.89 -5.46
N ALA A 41 4.83 8.87 -5.24
CA ALA A 41 4.85 10.11 -6.01
C ALA A 41 5.88 10.02 -7.16
N SER A 42 5.59 10.69 -8.27
CA SER A 42 6.40 10.70 -9.49
C SER A 42 7.80 11.29 -9.29
N VAL A 43 7.99 12.08 -8.23
CA VAL A 43 9.29 12.72 -7.88
C VAL A 43 10.27 11.77 -7.18
N GLU A 44 9.87 10.55 -6.88
CA GLU A 44 10.66 9.60 -6.09
C GLU A 44 11.65 8.82 -6.95
N SER A 45 12.86 8.56 -6.44
CA SER A 45 13.98 7.96 -7.19
C SER A 45 13.91 6.44 -7.44
N VAL A 46 13.17 5.69 -6.62
CA VAL A 46 12.92 4.24 -6.85
C VAL A 46 11.58 4.09 -7.57
N PRO A 47 11.52 3.49 -8.76
CA PRO A 47 10.27 3.32 -9.50
C PRO A 47 9.18 2.57 -8.72
N LEU A 48 7.90 2.95 -8.90
CA LEU A 48 6.75 2.24 -8.32
C LEU A 48 6.73 0.76 -8.75
N ALA A 49 7.08 0.49 -10.02
CA ALA A 49 7.10 -0.85 -10.57
C ALA A 49 8.03 -1.80 -9.79
N ASP A 50 9.22 -1.32 -9.42
CA ASP A 50 10.20 -2.11 -8.65
C ASP A 50 9.67 -2.42 -7.26
N ARG A 51 9.08 -1.44 -6.58
CA ARG A 51 8.48 -1.61 -5.25
C ARG A 51 7.34 -2.62 -5.26
N VAL A 52 6.45 -2.54 -6.26
CA VAL A 52 5.36 -3.49 -6.45
C VAL A 52 5.92 -4.89 -6.74
N ALA A 53 6.95 -5.00 -7.58
CA ALA A 53 7.59 -6.28 -7.89
C ALA A 53 8.20 -6.92 -6.63
N TRP A 54 8.95 -6.18 -5.82
CA TRP A 54 9.53 -6.69 -4.57
C TRP A 54 8.46 -7.13 -3.57
N MET A 55 7.36 -6.38 -3.43
CA MET A 55 6.28 -6.77 -2.54
C MET A 55 5.52 -8.01 -3.04
N ARG A 56 5.34 -8.18 -4.35
CA ARG A 56 4.75 -9.39 -4.94
C ARG A 56 5.65 -10.61 -4.77
N GLU A 57 6.95 -10.42 -4.93
CA GLU A 57 7.95 -11.48 -4.73
C GLU A 57 7.97 -11.94 -3.26
N ALA A 58 7.98 -10.99 -2.33
CA ALA A 58 8.03 -11.30 -0.90
C ALA A 58 6.72 -11.87 -0.34
N HIS A 59 5.57 -11.45 -0.88
CA HIS A 59 4.24 -11.83 -0.40
C HIS A 59 3.38 -12.36 -1.56
N PRO A 60 3.67 -13.57 -2.08
CA PRO A 60 3.04 -14.09 -3.30
C PRO A 60 1.55 -14.42 -3.15
N ASP A 61 1.01 -14.45 -1.93
CA ASP A 61 -0.35 -14.85 -1.63
C ASP A 61 -1.25 -13.70 -1.14
N VAL A 62 -0.79 -12.46 -1.31
CA VAL A 62 -1.58 -11.25 -1.07
C VAL A 62 -1.76 -10.47 -2.37
N THR A 63 -2.81 -9.66 -2.48
CA THR A 63 -3.02 -8.80 -3.65
C THR A 63 -2.17 -7.55 -3.50
N VAL A 64 -1.19 -7.34 -4.38
CA VAL A 64 -0.35 -6.13 -4.39
C VAL A 64 -0.73 -5.24 -5.58
N VAL A 65 -1.16 -4.03 -5.27
CA VAL A 65 -1.53 -2.99 -6.25
C VAL A 65 -0.66 -1.75 -6.08
N GLY A 66 -0.45 -1.02 -7.17
CA GLY A 66 0.33 0.22 -7.17
C GLY A 66 -0.54 1.39 -7.59
N ALA A 67 -0.37 2.54 -6.92
CA ALA A 67 -0.99 3.79 -7.32
C ALA A 67 0.03 4.93 -7.29
N VAL A 68 -0.12 5.86 -8.23
CA VAL A 68 0.62 7.12 -8.22
C VAL A 68 -0.28 8.18 -7.60
N ASP A 69 0.26 8.89 -6.61
CA ASP A 69 -0.37 10.00 -5.94
C ASP A 69 0.61 11.17 -5.88
N ASP A 70 0.40 12.14 -6.77
CA ASP A 70 1.19 13.37 -6.85
C ASP A 70 0.53 14.52 -6.08
N THR A 71 -0.52 14.24 -5.31
CA THR A 71 -1.16 15.24 -4.45
C THR A 71 -0.15 15.73 -3.42
N HIS A 72 -0.05 17.05 -3.25
CA HIS A 72 0.78 17.63 -2.19
C HIS A 72 0.31 17.15 -0.82
N MET A 73 1.23 16.77 0.06
CA MET A 73 0.90 16.32 1.41
C MET A 73 0.58 17.47 2.35
N ASP A 74 -0.68 17.59 2.74
CA ASP A 74 -1.14 18.42 3.85
C ASP A 74 -2.25 17.69 4.61
N VAL A 75 -1.95 17.28 5.85
CA VAL A 75 -2.89 16.52 6.69
C VAL A 75 -3.93 17.39 7.38
N HIS A 76 -3.83 18.72 7.25
CA HIS A 76 -4.75 19.68 7.84
C HIS A 76 -5.74 20.25 6.82
N ASP A 77 -5.52 20.01 5.52
CA ASP A 77 -6.43 20.42 4.46
C ASP A 77 -7.40 19.27 4.08
N PRO A 78 -8.72 19.43 4.32
CA PRO A 78 -9.70 18.42 3.95
C PRO A 78 -9.75 18.09 2.45
N ALA A 79 -9.50 19.08 1.58
CA ALA A 79 -9.53 18.85 0.13
C ALA A 79 -8.33 18.01 -0.34
N VAL A 80 -7.17 18.22 0.29
CA VAL A 80 -5.98 17.37 0.08
C VAL A 80 -6.24 15.95 0.57
N TRP A 81 -6.84 15.80 1.75
CA TRP A 81 -7.24 14.50 2.27
C TRP A 81 -8.19 13.76 1.31
N ASP A 82 -9.22 14.43 0.82
CA ASP A 82 -10.19 13.85 -0.11
C ASP A 82 -9.53 13.44 -1.44
N ALA A 83 -8.57 14.21 -1.93
CA ALA A 83 -7.80 13.88 -3.12
C ALA A 83 -6.98 12.58 -2.93
N HIS A 84 -6.28 12.42 -1.80
CA HIS A 84 -5.58 11.18 -1.45
C HIS A 84 -6.56 9.99 -1.36
N MET A 85 -7.72 10.18 -0.70
CA MET A 85 -8.73 9.12 -0.56
C MET A 85 -9.31 8.69 -1.90
N ALA A 86 -9.47 9.60 -2.87
CA ALA A 86 -9.92 9.28 -4.21
C ALA A 86 -8.94 8.36 -4.94
N VAL A 87 -7.63 8.61 -4.82
CA VAL A 87 -6.59 7.74 -5.36
C VAL A 87 -6.64 6.36 -4.71
N PHE A 88 -6.71 6.30 -3.39
CA PHE A 88 -6.69 5.00 -2.68
C PHE A 88 -7.93 4.17 -2.96
N THR A 89 -9.11 4.80 -3.02
CA THR A 89 -10.38 4.11 -3.31
C THR A 89 -10.43 3.57 -4.74
N ALA A 90 -9.86 4.30 -5.70
CA ALA A 90 -9.80 3.82 -7.10
C ALA A 90 -8.83 2.64 -7.29
N ALA A 91 -7.90 2.44 -6.36
CA ALA A 91 -6.84 1.44 -6.47
C ALA A 91 -7.20 0.05 -5.89
N VAL A 92 -8.27 -0.06 -5.07
CA VAL A 92 -8.58 -1.27 -4.26
C VAL A 92 -9.98 -1.84 -4.48
#